data_AF-A0A2K4YEH3-F1
#
_entry.id   AF-A0A2K4YEH3-F1
#
_cell.length_a   1.000
_cell.length_b   1.000
_cell.length_c   1.000
_cell.angle_alpha   90.00
_cell.angle_beta   90.00
_cell.angle_gamma   90.00
#
_symmetry.space_group_name_H-M   'P 1'
#
loop_
_entity.id
_entity.type
_entity.pdbx_description
1 polymer ?
#
loop_
_entity_poly.entity_id
_entity_poly.type
_entity_poly.pdbx_seq_one_letter_code
_entity_poly.pdbx_strand_id
1 'polypeptide(L)' 'MSTTTIISTKSQAIRWAVFAAIVLGLLALGLGVAHANPPLHDQQCSLRYATMRDADGHMMQCERMANGNHGLVWQYTPGS' A
#
# COMPACT_ATOMS: atom_id res chain seq x y z
N MET A 1 43.70 -0.95 23.17
CA MET A 1 43.26 0.35 22.64
C MET A 1 41.81 0.19 22.20
N SER A 2 40.87 0.63 23.03
CA SER A 2 39.44 0.61 22.68
C SER A 2 39.07 2.00 22.18
N THR A 3 38.89 2.13 20.87
CA THR A 3 38.52 3.39 20.23
C THR A 3 37.05 3.65 20.51
N THR A 4 36.76 4.32 21.63
CA THR A 4 35.41 4.79 21.96
C THR A 4 35.07 5.94 21.02
N THR A 5 34.40 5.63 19.91
CA THR A 5 33.82 6.64 19.01
C THR A 5 32.81 7.47 19.77
N ILE A 6 33.18 8.68 20.18
CA ILE A 6 32.23 9.67 20.67
C ILE A 6 31.39 10.10 19.47
N ILE A 7 30.22 9.48 19.34
CA ILE A 7 29.23 9.85 18.34
C ILE A 7 28.75 11.25 18.71
N SER A 8 29.22 12.26 17.97
CA SER A 8 28.69 13.62 18.05
C SER A 8 27.19 13.56 17.79
N THR A 9 26.37 14.10 18.69
CA THR A 9 24.89 14.11 18.60
C THR A 9 24.39 14.59 17.24
N LYS A 10 25.14 15.51 16.60
CA LYS A 10 24.88 15.99 15.24
C LYS A 10 25.06 14.91 14.17
N SER A 11 26.09 14.08 14.27
CA SER A 11 26.33 12.96 13.35
C SER A 11 25.25 11.89 13.46
N GLN A 12 24.74 11.66 14.67
CA GLN A 12 23.63 10.73 14.88
C GLN A 12 22.33 11.28 14.32
N ALA A 13 22.05 12.57 14.54
CA ALA A 13 20.89 13.25 13.96
C ALA A 13 20.89 13.21 12.42
N ILE A 14 22.04 13.45 11.78
CA ILE A 14 22.18 13.35 10.33
C ILE A 14 21.89 11.92 9.84
N ARG A 15 22.44 10.91 10.51
CA ARG A 15 22.17 9.50 10.14
C ARG A 15 20.69 9.15 10.25
N TRP A 16 20.03 9.60 11.32
CA TRP A 16 18.59 9.41 11.49
C TRP A 16 17.77 10.16 10.43
N ALA A 17 18.15 11.40 10.09
CA ALA A 17 17.48 12.17 9.05
C ALA A 17 17.59 11.49 7.68
N VAL A 18 18.78 10.98 7.32
CA VAL A 18 18.99 10.21 6.09
C VAL A 18 18.14 8.94 6.09
N PHE A 19 18.13 8.19 7.19
CA PHE A 19 17.32 6.98 7.31
C PHE A 19 15.82 7.29 7.16
N ALA A 20 15.33 8.31 7.85
CA ALA A 20 13.93 8.74 7.76
C ALA A 20 13.56 9.17 6.34
N ALA A 21 14.43 9.92 5.65
CA ALA A 21 14.20 10.32 4.26
C ALA A 21 14.11 9.11 3.31
N ILE A 22 14.98 8.11 3.49
CA ILE A 22 14.94 6.87 2.70
C ILE A 22 13.64 6.12 2.96
N VAL A 23 13.25 5.94 4.23
CA VAL A 23 12.01 5.25 4.59
C VAL A 23 10.78 5.95 4.00
N LEU A 24 10.71 7.28 4.12
CA LEU A 24 9.61 8.05 3.53
C LEU A 24 9.58 7.94 2.01
N GLY A 25 10.76 7.97 1.36
CA GLY A 25 10.86 7.77 -0.09
C GLY A 25 10.36 6.39 -0.52
N LEU A 26 10.76 5.33 0.18
CA LEU A 26 10.30 3.97 -0.08
C LEU A 26 8.79 3.80 0.15
N LEU A 27 8.25 4.40 1.22
CA LEU A 27 6.80 4.37 1.49
C LEU A 27 6.02 5.09 0.39
N ALA A 28 6.45 6.29 0.00
CA ALA A 28 5.81 7.05 -1.08
C ALA A 28 5.83 6.29 -2.42
N LEU A 29 6.97 5.65 -2.75
CA LEU A 29 7.08 4.81 -3.94
C LEU A 29 6.15 3.59 -3.86
N GLY A 30 6.12 2.88 -2.73
CA GLY A 30 5.26 1.71 -2.54
C GLY A 30 3.77 2.05 -2.65
N LEU A 31 3.34 3.16 -2.04
CA LEU A 31 1.97 3.67 -2.18
C LEU A 31 1.66 4.04 -3.63
N GLY A 32 2.57 4.75 -4.31
CA GLY A 32 2.41 5.11 -5.71
C GLY A 32 2.21 3.90 -6.63
N VAL A 33 3.01 2.84 -6.44
CA VAL A 33 2.87 1.58 -7.19
C VAL A 33 1.54 0.88 -6.87
N ALA A 34 1.12 0.84 -5.61
CA ALA A 34 -0.16 0.25 -5.22
C ALA A 34 -1.36 1.00 -5.81
N HIS A 35 -1.27 2.33 -5.93
CA HIS A 35 -2.28 3.15 -6.61
C HIS A 35 -2.27 2.96 -8.13
N ALA A 36 -1.10 2.76 -8.74
CA ALA A 36 -0.97 2.56 -10.18
C ALA A 36 -1.39 1.15 -10.64
N ASN A 37 -1.38 0.17 -9.74
CA ASN A 37 -1.77 -1.21 -10.04
C ASN A 37 -2.98 -1.62 -9.19
N PRO A 38 -4.19 -1.08 -9.50
CA PRO A 38 -5.40 -1.51 -8.83
C PRO A 38 -5.64 -3.02 -9.05
N PRO A 39 -6.23 -3.71 -8.06
CA PRO A 39 -6.58 -5.11 -8.20
C PRO A 39 -7.59 -5.29 -9.34
N LEU A 40 -7.41 -6.37 -10.10
CA LEU A 40 -8.33 -6.74 -11.17
C LEU A 40 -9.64 -7.31 -10.61
N HIS A 41 -10.67 -7.36 -11.45
CA HIS A 41 -11.90 -8.11 -11.18
C HIS A 41 -11.57 -9.52 -10.69
N ASP A 42 -12.31 -10.00 -9.69
CA ASP A 42 -12.17 -11.33 -9.07
C ASP A 42 -10.91 -11.53 -8.23
N GLN A 43 -10.07 -10.50 -8.06
CA GLN A 43 -9.01 -10.54 -7.06
C GLN A 43 -9.60 -10.55 -5.65
N GLN A 44 -8.95 -11.32 -4.77
CA GLN A 44 -9.35 -11.40 -3.38
C GLN A 44 -9.17 -10.06 -2.68
N CYS A 45 -10.16 -9.70 -1.88
CA CYS A 45 -10.13 -8.52 -1.03
C CYS A 45 -10.29 -8.93 0.43
N SER A 46 -9.69 -8.17 1.33
CA SER A 46 -9.70 -8.47 2.76
C SER A 46 -10.91 -7.87 3.50
N LEU A 47 -11.53 -6.83 2.93
CA LEU A 47 -12.50 -5.99 3.63
C LEU A 47 -13.81 -5.84 2.85
N ARG A 48 -14.88 -6.45 3.35
CA ARG A 48 -16.21 -6.38 2.73
C ARG A 48 -16.70 -4.94 2.67
N TYR A 49 -17.34 -4.56 1.55
CA TYR A 49 -17.81 -3.22 1.24
C TYR A 49 -16.72 -2.16 1.02
N ALA A 50 -15.44 -2.56 0.94
CA ALA A 50 -14.41 -1.65 0.43
C ALA A 50 -14.74 -1.27 -1.01
N THR A 51 -14.55 0.00 -1.36
CA THR A 51 -14.71 0.49 -2.73
C THR A 51 -13.37 0.95 -3.28
N MET A 52 -13.15 0.72 -4.57
CA MET A 52 -11.94 1.14 -5.29
C MET A 52 -12.30 1.51 -6.73
N ARG A 53 -11.43 2.25 -7.41
CA ARG A 53 -11.54 2.47 -8.85
C ARG A 53 -10.49 1.67 -9.58
N ASP A 54 -10.87 1.11 -10.72
CA ASP A 54 -9.93 0.46 -11.62
C ASP A 54 -9.11 1.49 -12.42
N ALA A 55 -8.18 0.99 -13.25
CA ALA A 55 -7.33 1.84 -14.06
C ALA A 55 -8.13 2.64 -15.11
N ASP A 56 -9.29 2.13 -15.52
CA ASP A 56 -10.22 2.73 -16.47
C ASP A 56 -11.21 3.71 -15.79
N GLY A 57 -11.19 3.79 -14.46
CA GLY A 57 -12.02 4.68 -13.64
C GLY A 57 -13.37 4.08 -13.21
N HIS A 58 -13.67 2.84 -13.57
CA HIS A 58 -14.88 2.15 -13.13
C HIS A 58 -14.80 1.80 -11.63
N MET A 59 -15.95 1.87 -10.95
CA MET A 59 -16.01 1.62 -9.53
C MET A 59 -16.17 0.12 -9.27
N MET A 60 -15.25 -0.44 -8.49
CA MET A 60 -15.34 -1.78 -7.96
C MET A 60 -15.68 -1.75 -6.46
N GLN A 61 -16.46 -2.73 -6.03
CA GLN A 61 -16.74 -3.02 -4.64
C GLN A 61 -16.27 -4.41 -4.25
N CYS A 62 -15.76 -4.53 -3.03
CA CYS A 62 -15.39 -5.80 -2.44
C CYS A 62 -16.62 -6.49 -1.87
N GLU A 63 -17.11 -7.49 -2.58
CA GLU A 63 -18.30 -8.26 -2.18
C GLU A 63 -18.01 -9.75 -2.19
N ARG A 64 -18.86 -10.53 -1.52
CA ARG A 64 -18.73 -11.99 -1.53
C ARG A 64 -18.88 -12.49 -2.97
N MET A 65 -18.08 -13.47 -3.36
CA MET A 65 -18.22 -14.12 -4.67
C MET A 65 -19.66 -14.58 -4.89
N ALA A 66 -20.25 -14.17 -6.02
CA ALA A 66 -21.61 -14.55 -6.38
C ALA A 66 -21.77 -16.07 -6.61
N ASN A 67 -20.69 -16.77 -6.98
CA ASN A 67 -20.71 -18.19 -7.36
C ASN A 67 -20.32 -19.17 -6.24
N GLY A 68 -20.33 -18.75 -4.96
CA GLY A 68 -20.42 -19.68 -3.83
C GLY A 68 -19.14 -20.00 -3.06
N ASN A 69 -17.99 -19.38 -3.36
CA ASN A 69 -16.83 -19.48 -2.48
C ASN A 69 -16.94 -18.46 -1.32
N HIS A 70 -16.53 -18.81 -0.11
CA HIS A 70 -16.59 -17.93 1.08
C HIS A 70 -15.64 -16.72 1.04
N GLY A 71 -15.02 -16.44 -0.12
CA GLY A 71 -14.08 -15.34 -0.30
C GLY A 71 -14.77 -14.03 -0.68
N LEU A 72 -14.14 -12.93 -0.29
CA LEU A 72 -14.49 -11.60 -0.76
C LEU A 72 -13.64 -11.30 -2.00
N VAL A 73 -14.27 -10.78 -3.04
CA VAL A 73 -13.60 -10.40 -4.29
C VAL A 73 -14.05 -9.03 -4.78
N TRP A 74 -13.19 -8.37 -5.54
CA TRP A 74 -13.53 -7.14 -6.25
C TRP A 74 -14.48 -7.43 -7.41
N GLN A 75 -15.65 -6.79 -7.39
CA GLN A 75 -16.71 -6.87 -8.40
C GLN A 75 -17.14 -5.47 -8.81
N TYR A 76 -17.54 -5.29 -10.06
CA TYR A 76 -18.02 -3.99 -10.54
C TYR A 76 -19.37 -3.61 -9.92
N THR A 77 -19.50 -2.35 -9.53
CA THR A 77 -20.75 -1.84 -8.99
C THR A 77 -21.79 -1.68 -10.10
N PRO A 78 -23.05 -2.12 -9.93
CA PRO A 78 -24.08 -1.94 -10.94
C PRO A 78 -24.31 -0.45 -11.25
N GLY A 79 -23.98 -0.02 -12.46
CA GLY A 79 -24.18 1.37 -12.93
C GLY A 79 -22.92 2.24 -13.03
N SER A 80 -21.71 1.67 -12.94
CA SER A 80 -20.43 2.34 -13.25
C SER A 80 -20.01 2.21 -14.71
#